data_AF-A0A850SY28-F1
#
_entry.id   AF-A0A850SY28-F1
#
_cell.length_a   1.000
_cell.length_b   1.000
_cell.length_c   1.000
_cell.angle_alpha   90.00
_cell.angle_beta   90.00
_cell.angle_gamma   90.00
#
_symmetry.space_group_name_H-M   'P 1'
#
loop_
_entity.id
_entity.type
_entity.pdbx_description
1 polymer ?
#
loop_
_entity_poly.entity_id
_entity_poly.type
_entity_poly.pdbx_seq_one_letter_code
_entity_poly.pdbx_strand_id
1 'polypeptide(L)'
;MINKSRGFFISFEGVDGAGKSTQIGKLADYLRARGIIVQVTREPGGTINAEAIRRLIVEGDAERWSPLSEALLMYAARADHLDRVIRPALSRGEIVITDRFADSTAAYQGIAGGLGEDAVRSLHRAVVGSDDPDLTLI
;
A
#
# COMPACT_ATOMS: atom_id res chain seq x y z
N MET A 1 -23.26 -15.67 14.02
CA MET A 1 -23.27 -15.40 12.56
C MET A 1 -21.88 -15.72 12.04
N ILE A 2 -21.75 -16.67 11.12
CA ILE A 2 -20.45 -17.12 10.61
C ILE A 2 -19.87 -15.96 9.79
N ASN A 3 -18.83 -15.28 10.29
CA ASN A 3 -18.10 -14.30 9.50
C ASN A 3 -17.38 -15.10 8.40
N LYS A 4 -17.85 -15.01 7.15
CA LYS A 4 -17.08 -15.51 6.01
C LYS A 4 -15.67 -14.91 6.14
N SER A 5 -14.66 -15.77 6.22
CA SER A 5 -13.27 -15.36 6.48
C SER A 5 -12.90 -14.19 5.57
N ARG A 6 -12.60 -13.02 6.16
CA ARG A 6 -11.98 -11.89 5.44
C ARG A 6 -10.80 -12.43 4.62
N GLY A 7 -10.60 -11.87 3.43
CA GLY A 7 -9.44 -12.18 2.60
C GLY A 7 -8.12 -11.86 3.30
N PHE A 8 -7.01 -12.19 2.66
CA PHE A 8 -5.68 -12.03 3.25
C PHE A 8 -4.90 -10.92 2.54
N PHE A 9 -4.36 -9.97 3.30
CA PHE A 9 -3.64 -8.81 2.77
C PHE A 9 -2.14 -8.94 2.98
N ILE A 10 -1.37 -8.92 1.89
CA ILE A 10 0.10 -9.05 1.88
C ILE A 10 0.71 -7.77 1.29
N SER A 11 1.63 -7.14 2.00
CA SER A 11 2.49 -6.09 1.45
C SER A 11 3.91 -6.58 1.20
N PHE A 12 4.52 -6.10 0.12
CA PHE A 12 5.95 -6.26 -0.16
C PHE A 12 6.62 -4.91 -0.04
N GLU A 13 7.61 -4.81 0.84
CA GLU A 13 8.37 -3.61 1.13
C GLU A 13 9.84 -3.80 0.76
N GLY A 14 10.60 -2.71 0.80
CA GLY A 14 12.03 -2.73 0.49
C GLY A 14 12.44 -1.68 -0.56
N VAL A 15 13.74 -1.52 -0.75
CA VAL A 15 14.31 -0.50 -1.65
C VAL A 15 14.00 -0.81 -3.12
N ASP A 16 14.16 0.20 -3.98
CA ASP A 16 14.05 -0.01 -5.42
C ASP A 16 15.15 -0.96 -5.91
N GLY A 17 14.80 -1.84 -6.84
CA GLY A 17 15.70 -2.90 -7.30
C GLY A 17 15.79 -4.14 -6.40
N ALA A 18 15.13 -4.19 -5.24
CA ALA A 18 15.13 -5.36 -4.35
C ALA A 18 14.42 -6.62 -4.91
N GLY A 19 13.83 -6.54 -6.10
CA GLY A 19 13.16 -7.67 -6.74
C GLY A 19 11.70 -7.89 -6.34
N LYS A 20 11.07 -6.91 -5.66
CA LYS A 20 9.66 -6.97 -5.21
C LYS A 20 8.71 -7.43 -6.30
N SER A 21 8.73 -6.78 -7.47
CA SER A 21 7.82 -7.10 -8.57
C SER A 21 7.99 -8.54 -9.09
N THR A 22 9.21 -9.08 -9.08
CA THR A 22 9.46 -10.48 -9.43
C THR A 22 8.86 -11.45 -8.40
N GLN A 23 9.01 -11.15 -7.10
CA GLN A 23 8.48 -12.01 -6.03
C GLN A 23 6.95 -11.94 -5.96
N ILE A 24 6.37 -10.75 -6.13
CA ILE A 24 4.91 -10.55 -6.23
C ILE A 24 4.35 -11.39 -7.38
N GLY A 25 4.96 -11.32 -8.57
CA GLY A 25 4.53 -12.11 -9.73
C GLY A 25 4.56 -13.62 -9.43
N LYS A 26 5.69 -14.12 -8.90
CA LYS A 26 5.85 -15.54 -8.53
C LYS A 26 4.81 -16.00 -7.51
N LEU A 27 4.56 -15.20 -6.46
CA LEU A 27 3.57 -15.53 -5.44
C LEU A 27 2.15 -15.51 -6.01
N ALA A 28 1.80 -14.48 -6.79
CA ALA A 28 0.49 -14.38 -7.42
C ALA A 28 0.21 -15.57 -8.35
N ASP A 29 1.18 -15.96 -9.19
CA ASP A 29 1.05 -17.10 -10.09
C ASP A 29 0.93 -18.42 -9.33
N TYR A 30 1.73 -18.60 -8.27
CA TYR A 30 1.67 -19.78 -7.40
C TYR A 30 0.30 -19.96 -6.75
N LEU A 31 -0.31 -18.86 -6.27
CA LEU A 31 -1.62 -18.86 -5.63
C LEU A 31 -2.75 -19.06 -6.65
N ARG A 32 -2.68 -18.38 -7.80
CA ARG A 32 -3.65 -18.54 -8.90
C ARG A 32 -3.67 -19.96 -9.44
N ALA A 33 -2.50 -20.61 -9.55
CA ALA A 33 -2.39 -22.02 -9.95
C ALA A 33 -3.10 -22.99 -8.98
N ARG A 34 -3.44 -22.54 -7.76
CA ARG A 34 -4.21 -23.29 -6.76
C ARG A 34 -5.68 -22.89 -6.70
N GLY A 35 -6.15 -22.11 -7.67
CA GLY A 35 -7.54 -21.64 -7.73
C GLY A 35 -7.87 -20.51 -6.77
N ILE A 36 -6.86 -19.85 -6.18
CA ILE A 36 -7.06 -18.70 -5.29
C ILE A 36 -7.19 -17.43 -6.13
N ILE A 37 -8.19 -16.61 -5.82
CA ILE A 37 -8.37 -15.30 -6.44
C ILE A 37 -7.38 -14.31 -5.81
N VAL A 38 -6.55 -13.69 -6.65
CA VAL A 38 -5.48 -12.78 -6.22
C VAL A 38 -5.60 -11.43 -6.92
N GLN A 39 -5.81 -10.38 -6.13
CA GLN A 39 -5.74 -8.98 -6.54
C GLN A 39 -4.31 -8.46 -6.31
N VAL A 40 -3.57 -8.23 -7.39
CA VAL A 40 -2.25 -7.58 -7.34
C VAL A 40 -2.44 -6.09 -7.53
N THR A 41 -1.72 -5.28 -6.75
CA THR A 41 -1.76 -3.81 -6.79
C THR A 41 -0.42 -3.19 -6.36
N ARG A 42 -0.33 -1.86 -6.31
CA ARG A 42 0.87 -1.11 -5.88
C ARG A 42 0.52 0.22 -5.25
N GLU A 43 1.43 0.75 -4.44
CA GLU A 43 1.34 2.12 -3.90
C GLU A 43 2.59 2.98 -4.14
N PRO A 44 2.42 4.32 -4.26
CA PRO A 44 1.15 4.99 -4.53
C PRO A 44 0.62 4.61 -5.93
N GLY A 45 -0.68 4.38 -6.06
CA GLY A 45 -1.31 3.91 -7.30
C GLY A 45 -2.50 2.98 -7.05
N GLY A 46 -2.83 2.15 -8.05
CA GLY A 46 -3.87 1.12 -7.93
C GLY A 46 -5.29 1.56 -8.33
N THR A 47 -5.52 2.86 -8.47
CA THR A 47 -6.77 3.44 -9.00
C THR A 47 -6.48 4.62 -9.92
N ILE A 48 -7.46 5.08 -10.72
CA ILE A 48 -7.29 6.27 -11.56
C ILE A 48 -6.92 7.51 -10.72
N ASN A 49 -7.55 7.67 -9.54
CA ASN A 49 -7.30 8.81 -8.65
C ASN A 49 -5.94 8.69 -7.96
N ALA A 50 -5.60 7.51 -7.44
CA ALA A 50 -4.32 7.27 -6.80
C ALA A 50 -3.15 7.36 -7.80
N GLU A 51 -3.34 6.98 -9.06
CA GLU A 51 -2.36 7.20 -10.13
C GLU A 51 -2.21 8.69 -10.49
N ALA A 52 -3.27 9.49 -10.38
CA ALA A 52 -3.17 10.94 -10.53
C ALA A 52 -2.35 11.58 -9.41
N ILE A 53 -2.56 11.15 -8.16
CA ILE A 53 -1.76 11.60 -7.02
C ILE A 53 -0.32 11.11 -7.13
N ARG A 54 -0.11 9.86 -7.58
CA ARG A 54 1.24 9.32 -7.85
C ARG A 54 2.02 10.25 -8.77
N ARG A 55 1.43 10.72 -9.86
CA ARG A 55 2.10 11.66 -10.78
C ARG A 55 2.58 12.92 -10.06
N LEU A 56 1.78 13.48 -9.14
CA LEU A 56 2.18 14.65 -8.36
C LEU A 56 3.39 14.39 -7.45
N ILE A 57 3.56 13.14 -6.98
CA ILE A 57 4.65 12.73 -6.08
C ILE A 57 5.92 12.43 -6.89
N VAL A 58 5.80 11.69 -8.00
CA VAL A 58 6.96 11.17 -8.74
C VAL A 58 7.47 12.11 -9.85
N GLU A 59 6.65 13.06 -10.29
CA GLU A 59 7.02 14.00 -11.36
C GLU A 59 7.44 15.36 -10.78
N GLY A 60 8.58 15.86 -11.26
CA GLY A 60 9.16 17.14 -10.86
C GLY A 60 10.40 16.97 -9.99
N ASP A 61 10.79 18.06 -9.32
CA ASP A 61 11.99 18.10 -8.49
C ASP A 61 11.81 17.29 -7.20
N ALA A 62 12.87 16.61 -6.77
CA ALA A 62 12.85 15.74 -5.58
C ALA A 62 12.50 16.48 -4.27
N GLU A 63 12.77 17.79 -4.20
CA GLU A 63 12.51 18.62 -3.01
C GLU A 63 11.23 19.47 -3.14
N ARG A 64 10.38 19.16 -4.12
CA ARG A 64 9.15 19.93 -4.39
C ARG A 64 8.18 19.97 -3.20
N TRP A 65 8.16 18.91 -2.40
CA TRP A 65 7.21 18.75 -1.30
C TRP A 65 7.93 18.73 0.04
N SER A 66 7.33 19.39 1.04
CA SER A 66 7.72 19.16 2.43
C SER A 66 7.40 17.71 2.84
N PRO A 67 8.08 17.14 3.84
CA PRO A 67 7.79 15.80 4.35
C PRO A 67 6.32 15.58 4.72
N LEU A 68 5.68 16.59 5.32
CA LEU A 68 4.25 16.54 5.65
C LEU A 68 3.37 16.52 4.39
N SER A 69 3.68 17.39 3.41
CA SER A 69 2.90 17.46 2.16
C SER A 69 2.99 16.15 1.39
N GLU A 70 4.18 15.57 1.29
CA GLU A 70 4.37 14.28 0.62
C GLU A 70 3.64 13.15 1.35
N ALA A 71 3.73 13.10 2.69
CA ALA A 71 2.99 12.12 3.48
C ALA A 71 1.47 12.23 3.28
N LEU A 72 0.92 13.45 3.24
CA LEU A 72 -0.50 13.69 2.99
C LEU A 72 -0.92 13.21 1.60
N LEU A 73 -0.10 13.44 0.56
CA LEU A 73 -0.36 12.93 -0.79
C LEU A 73 -0.31 11.39 -0.82
N MET A 74 0.69 10.77 -0.19
CA MET A 74 0.78 9.31 -0.07
C MET A 74 -0.46 8.73 0.61
N TYR A 75 -0.91 9.32 1.72
CA TYR A 75 -2.09 8.88 2.44
C TYR A 75 -3.41 9.17 1.69
N ALA A 76 -3.50 10.25 0.91
CA ALA A 76 -4.65 10.52 0.05
C ALA A 76 -4.78 9.45 -1.05
N ALA A 77 -3.67 9.05 -1.69
CA ALA A 77 -3.66 7.97 -2.66
C ALA A 77 -4.06 6.63 -2.02
N ARG A 78 -3.52 6.35 -0.82
CA ARG A 78 -3.84 5.13 -0.05
C ARG A 78 -5.29 5.04 0.37
N ALA A 79 -5.91 6.14 0.79
CA ALA A 79 -7.32 6.16 1.17
C ALA A 79 -8.21 5.72 0.00
N ASP A 80 -8.01 6.32 -1.18
CA ASP A 80 -8.78 5.95 -2.38
C ASP A 80 -8.52 4.50 -2.83
N HIS A 81 -7.27 4.05 -2.71
CA HIS A 81 -6.88 2.68 -3.02
C HIS A 81 -7.51 1.64 -2.07
N LEU A 82 -7.52 1.93 -0.76
CA LEU A 82 -8.19 1.11 0.24
C LEU A 82 -9.68 0.97 -0.05
N ASP A 83 -10.35 2.09 -0.33
CA ASP A 83 -11.80 2.12 -0.53
C ASP A 83 -12.25 1.44 -1.82
N ARG A 84 -11.46 1.56 -2.88
CA ARG A 84 -11.86 1.09 -4.22
C ARG A 84 -11.33 -0.29 -4.59
N VAL A 85 -10.22 -0.73 -3.99
CA VAL A 85 -9.54 -1.97 -4.39
C VAL A 85 -9.39 -2.91 -3.21
N ILE A 86 -8.67 -2.51 -2.16
CA ILE A 86 -8.23 -3.42 -1.11
C ILE A 86 -9.43 -3.92 -0.28
N ARG A 87 -10.20 -3.02 0.36
CA ARG A 87 -11.33 -3.40 1.22
C ARG A 87 -12.38 -4.20 0.45
N PRO A 88 -12.78 -3.82 -0.78
CA PRO A 88 -13.67 -4.65 -1.58
C PRO A 88 -13.14 -6.06 -1.85
N ALA A 89 -11.86 -6.21 -2.25
CA ALA A 89 -11.25 -7.51 -2.50
C ALA A 89 -11.21 -8.38 -1.23
N LEU A 90 -10.79 -7.82 -0.10
CA LEU A 90 -10.77 -8.53 1.18
C LEU A 90 -12.17 -8.95 1.63
N SER A 91 -13.19 -8.12 1.41
CA SER A 91 -14.59 -8.48 1.73
C SER A 91 -15.12 -9.67 0.92
N ARG A 92 -14.55 -9.91 -0.27
CA ARG A 92 -14.88 -11.05 -1.13
C ARG A 92 -14.08 -12.31 -0.79
N GLY A 93 -13.18 -12.24 0.19
CA GLY A 93 -12.31 -13.35 0.60
C GLY A 93 -11.09 -13.54 -0.31
N GLU A 94 -10.73 -12.52 -1.11
CA GLU A 94 -9.60 -12.58 -2.04
C GLU A 94 -8.27 -12.33 -1.32
N ILE A 95 -7.17 -12.83 -1.89
CA ILE A 95 -5.83 -12.41 -1.45
C ILE A 95 -5.47 -11.11 -2.16
N VAL A 96 -5.10 -10.09 -1.41
CA VAL A 96 -4.55 -8.84 -1.93
C VAL A 96 -3.04 -8.85 -1.75
N ILE A 97 -2.28 -8.59 -2.82
CA ILE A 97 -0.83 -8.44 -2.77
C ILE A 97 -0.48 -7.04 -3.30
N THR A 98 0.15 -6.21 -2.47
CA THR A 98 0.56 -4.85 -2.85
C THR A 98 2.07 -4.68 -2.87
N ASP A 99 2.60 -4.05 -3.93
CA ASP A 99 3.95 -3.49 -3.96
C ASP A 99 3.94 -2.16 -3.20
N ARG A 100 4.56 -2.14 -2.01
CA ARG A 100 4.53 -1.08 -0.99
C ARG A 100 3.16 -0.85 -0.34
N PHE A 101 3.21 -0.36 0.89
CA PHE A 101 2.08 0.11 1.68
C PHE A 101 2.56 1.17 2.71
N ALA A 102 2.04 1.14 3.95
CA ALA A 102 2.27 2.16 4.96
C ALA A 102 3.69 2.16 5.55
N ASP A 103 4.40 1.02 5.57
CA ASP A 103 5.78 0.94 6.05
C ASP A 103 6.72 1.83 5.23
N SER A 104 6.52 1.91 3.91
CA SER A 104 7.21 2.88 3.06
C SER A 104 7.03 4.32 3.57
N THR A 105 5.82 4.73 3.97
CA THR A 105 5.59 6.10 4.47
C THR A 105 6.29 6.35 5.81
N ALA A 106 6.32 5.35 6.70
CA ALA A 106 7.06 5.45 7.95
C ALA A 106 8.58 5.59 7.73
N ALA A 107 9.15 4.84 6.79
CA ALA A 107 10.57 4.90 6.47
C ALA A 107 10.95 6.22 5.78
N TYR A 108 10.28 6.55 4.67
CA TYR A 108 10.68 7.68 3.81
C TYR A 108 10.27 9.03 4.38
N GLN A 109 8.98 9.22 4.71
CA GLN A 109 8.51 10.52 5.21
C GLN A 109 8.70 10.67 6.72
N GLY A 110 8.53 9.58 7.48
CA GLY A 110 8.69 9.58 8.93
C GLY A 110 10.15 9.75 9.38
N ILE A 111 10.95 8.71 9.19
CA ILE A 111 12.33 8.64 9.70
C ILE A 111 13.28 9.46 8.80
N ALA A 112 13.36 9.15 7.51
CA ALA A 112 14.31 9.79 6.61
C ALA A 112 13.94 11.26 6.32
N GLY A 113 12.64 11.54 6.15
CA GLY A 113 12.10 12.87 5.87
C GLY A 113 11.93 13.75 7.12
N GLY A 114 12.09 13.20 8.32
CA GLY A 114 12.03 13.99 9.57
C GLY A 114 10.63 14.47 9.98
N LEU A 115 9.55 13.89 9.42
CA LEU A 115 8.18 14.20 9.85
C LEU A 115 7.89 13.73 11.29
N GLY A 116 8.60 12.70 11.74
CA GLY A 116 8.45 12.11 13.06
C GLY A 116 7.34 11.05 13.13
N GLU A 117 7.53 10.09 14.04
CA GLU A 117 6.67 8.90 14.14
C GLU A 117 5.23 9.24 14.54
N ASP A 118 5.02 10.21 15.42
CA ASP A 118 3.68 10.53 15.94
C ASP A 118 2.74 11.09 14.85
N ALA A 119 3.29 11.91 13.96
CA ALA A 119 2.56 12.44 12.81
C ALA A 119 2.19 11.32 11.83
N VAL A 120 3.16 10.47 11.45
CA VAL A 120 2.90 9.31 10.58
C VAL A 120 1.87 8.36 11.20
N ARG A 121 2.03 8.02 12.49
CA ARG A 121 1.10 7.14 13.21
C ARG A 121 -0.32 7.72 13.27
N SER A 122 -0.45 9.04 13.38
CA SER A 122 -1.75 9.70 13.37
C SER A 122 -2.43 9.63 12.00
N LEU A 123 -1.68 9.86 10.92
CA LEU A 123 -2.18 9.68 9.56
C LEU A 123 -2.54 8.21 9.26
N HIS A 124 -1.68 7.27 9.70
CA HIS A 124 -1.91 5.83 9.58
C HIS A 124 -3.24 5.41 10.19
N ARG A 125 -3.47 5.77 11.46
CA ARG A 125 -4.72 5.45 12.15
C ARG A 125 -5.94 6.07 11.47
N ALA A 126 -5.82 7.29 10.95
CA ALA A 126 -6.93 7.97 10.30
C ALA A 126 -7.33 7.33 8.95
N VAL A 127 -6.37 6.77 8.20
CA VAL A 127 -6.59 6.25 6.84
C VAL A 127 -6.69 4.73 6.79
N VAL A 128 -5.72 4.04 7.40
CA VAL A 128 -5.60 2.57 7.37
C VAL A 128 -6.49 1.95 8.46
N GLY A 129 -6.51 2.53 9.66
CA GLY A 129 -7.33 2.02 10.75
C GLY A 129 -6.96 0.58 11.13
N SER A 130 -7.90 -0.35 11.00
CA SER A 130 -7.70 -1.79 11.27
C SER A 130 -7.38 -2.62 10.02
N ASP A 131 -7.11 -1.98 8.88
CA ASP A 131 -6.87 -2.64 7.60
C ASP A 131 -5.38 -2.74 7.26
N ASP A 132 -4.53 -2.91 8.28
CA ASP A 132 -3.12 -3.24 8.08
C ASP A 132 -2.94 -4.59 7.35
N PRO A 133 -1.83 -4.78 6.62
CA PRO A 133 -1.48 -6.06 6.04
C PRO A 133 -1.43 -7.16 7.10
N ASP A 134 -1.98 -8.32 6.77
CA ASP A 134 -1.86 -9.52 7.61
C ASP A 134 -0.42 -10.08 7.56
N LEU A 135 0.32 -9.77 6.50
CA LEU A 135 1.74 -10.11 6.35
C LEU A 135 2.48 -9.03 5.55
N THR A 136 3.64 -8.61 6.06
CA THR A 136 4.58 -7.74 5.34
C THR A 136 5.88 -8.49 5.10
N LEU A 137 6.33 -8.49 3.85
CA LEU A 137 7.60 -9.09 3.42
C LEU A 137 8.59 -7.96 3.10
N ILE A 138 9.71 -7.92 3.83
CA ILE A 138 10.78 -6.91 3.73
C ILE A 138 11.98 -7.47 2.98
#